data_AF-A0A352RRY9-F1
#
_entry.id   AF-A0A352RRY9-F1
#
_cell.length_a   1.000
_cell.length_b   1.000
_cell.length_c   1.000
_cell.angle_alpha   90.00
_cell.angle_beta   90.00
_cell.angle_gamma   90.00
#
_symmetry.space_group_name_H-M   'P 1'
#
loop_
_entity.id
_entity.type
_entity.pdbx_description
1 polymer ?
#
loop_
_entity_poly.entity_id
_entity_poly.type
_entity_poly.pdbx_seq_one_letter_code
_entity_poly.pdbx_strand_id
1 'polypeptide(L)'
;RASAGPVITRFEVDPAMGVRGAQVVGLMKDLARALGVTSIRVVETIPGKTCMGLELPNAKRQMIRLSEIVNGGAFQAHASKLVLAMGKDITGNPVVTDLARAPHLLVAGTTGSGK
;
A
#
# COMPACT_ATOMS: atom_id res chain seq x y z
N ARG A 1 9.53 13.68 -3.93
CA ARG A 1 9.38 13.70 -2.44
C ARG A 1 9.32 12.27 -1.93
N ALA A 2 9.76 11.97 -0.71
CA ALA A 2 9.68 10.61 -0.15
C ALA A 2 8.75 10.59 1.08
N SER A 3 7.91 9.56 1.19
CA SER A 3 7.04 9.30 2.33
C SER A 3 7.25 7.86 2.78
N ALA A 4 7.83 7.69 3.97
CA ALA A 4 8.13 6.38 4.54
C ALA A 4 6.93 5.86 5.33
N GLY A 5 6.46 4.67 4.97
CA GLY A 5 5.46 3.91 5.70
C GLY A 5 6.07 2.79 6.54
N PRO A 6 5.23 1.97 7.20
CA PRO A 6 5.69 0.85 8.01
C PRO A 6 6.38 -0.27 7.19
N VAL A 7 5.88 -0.54 5.99
CA VAL A 7 6.33 -1.68 5.15
C VAL A 7 7.04 -1.22 3.88
N ILE A 8 6.60 -0.10 3.31
CA ILE A 8 7.11 0.45 2.06
C ILE A 8 7.40 1.94 2.20
N THR A 9 8.24 2.48 1.34
CA THR A 9 8.45 3.91 1.16
C THR A 9 7.97 4.30 -0.23
N ARG A 10 7.14 5.35 -0.32
CA ARG A 10 6.68 5.92 -1.58
C ARG A 10 7.57 7.09 -1.98
N PHE A 11 8.14 7.00 -3.17
CA PHE A 11 8.87 8.08 -3.83
C PHE A 11 7.99 8.71 -4.89
N GLU A 12 7.69 9.98 -4.74
CA GLU A 12 7.02 10.80 -5.76
C GLU A 12 8.06 11.26 -6.77
N VAL A 13 7.85 10.89 -8.03
CA VAL A 13 8.72 11.17 -9.16
C VAL A 13 7.91 11.92 -10.20
N ASP A 14 8.49 12.99 -10.74
CA ASP A 14 7.92 13.70 -11.88
C ASP A 14 8.56 13.13 -13.16
N PRO A 15 7.79 12.47 -14.03
CA PRO A 15 8.32 11.99 -15.29
C PRO A 15 8.74 13.18 -16.16
N ALA A 16 9.85 13.03 -16.88
CA ALA A 16 10.25 14.00 -17.88
C ALA A 16 9.17 14.12 -18.98
N MET A 17 9.12 15.27 -19.64
CA MET A 17 8.17 15.51 -20.73
C MET A 17 8.29 14.42 -21.81
N GLY A 18 7.15 13.81 -22.17
CA GLY A 18 7.09 12.73 -23.17
C GLY A 18 7.28 11.31 -22.62
N VAL A 19 7.66 11.14 -21.35
CA VAL A 19 7.72 9.82 -20.71
C VAL A 19 6.32 9.37 -20.33
N ARG A 20 5.87 8.26 -20.91
CA ARG A 20 4.57 7.66 -20.58
C ARG A 20 4.69 6.80 -19.33
N GLY A 21 3.72 6.89 -18.41
CA GLY A 21 3.69 6.05 -17.20
C GLY A 21 3.84 4.55 -17.50
N ALA A 22 3.21 4.07 -18.58
CA ALA A 22 3.33 2.70 -19.05
C ALA A 22 4.77 2.25 -19.36
N GLN A 23 5.65 3.15 -19.82
CA GLN A 23 7.06 2.82 -20.06
C GLN A 23 7.78 2.51 -18.74
N VAL A 24 7.49 3.29 -17.70
CA VAL A 24 8.05 3.07 -16.36
C VAL A 24 7.53 1.76 -15.77
N VAL A 25 6.24 1.47 -15.97
CA VAL A 25 5.63 0.19 -15.56
C VAL A 25 6.31 -0.99 -16.26
N GLY A 26 6.61 -0.87 -17.56
CA GLY A 26 7.35 -1.89 -18.32
C GLY A 26 8.75 -2.18 -17.77
N LEU A 27 9.39 -1.18 -17.14
CA LEU A 27 10.76 -1.28 -16.60
C LEU A 27 10.81 -1.71 -15.11
N MET A 28 9.66 -2.00 -14.48
CA MET A 28 9.59 -2.26 -13.03
C MET A 28 10.51 -3.38 -12.55
N LYS A 29 10.65 -4.46 -13.32
CA LYS A 29 11.52 -5.60 -12.97
C LYS A 29 13.01 -5.21 -13.02
N ASP A 30 13.40 -4.44 -14.03
CA ASP A 30 14.77 -3.96 -14.18
C ASP A 30 15.12 -2.92 -13.12
N LEU A 31 14.20 -2.02 -12.80
CA LEU A 31 14.35 -1.06 -11.70
C LEU A 31 14.51 -1.79 -10.35
N ALA A 32 13.69 -2.81 -10.08
CA ALA A 32 13.80 -3.60 -8.85
C ALA A 32 15.18 -4.25 -8.73
N ARG A 33 15.66 -4.86 -9.82
CA ARG A 33 16.99 -5.47 -9.91
C ARG A 33 18.12 -4.46 -9.71
N ALA A 34 18.04 -3.31 -10.37
CA ALA A 34 19.07 -2.26 -10.28
C ALA A 34 19.17 -1.67 -8.85
N LEU A 35 18.06 -1.60 -8.13
CA LEU A 35 18.01 -1.09 -6.76
C LEU A 35 18.20 -2.17 -5.69
N GLY A 36 18.39 -3.44 -6.08
CA GLY A 36 18.57 -4.56 -5.15
C GLY A 36 17.34 -4.84 -4.28
N VAL A 37 16.14 -4.48 -4.75
CA VAL A 37 14.89 -4.70 -4.03
C VAL A 37 14.09 -5.86 -4.64
N THR A 38 13.28 -6.51 -3.81
CA THR A 38 12.48 -7.69 -4.24
C THR A 38 11.44 -7.35 -5.29
N SER A 39 10.79 -6.19 -5.17
CA SER A 39 9.81 -5.70 -6.15
C SER A 39 9.64 -4.19 -5.97
N ILE A 40 9.12 -3.55 -7.01
CA ILE A 40 8.68 -2.15 -6.97
C ILE A 40 7.23 -2.15 -7.43
N ARG A 41 6.38 -1.32 -6.84
CA ARG A 41 5.02 -1.04 -7.33
C ARG A 41 4.95 0.39 -7.86
N VAL A 42 4.42 0.54 -9.07
CA VAL A 42 4.22 1.86 -9.68
C VAL A 42 2.77 2.28 -9.47
N VAL A 43 2.59 3.49 -8.97
CA VAL A 43 1.31 4.19 -8.86
C VAL A 43 1.30 5.23 -9.97
N GLU A 44 0.61 4.93 -11.06
CA GLU A 44 0.65 5.77 -12.27
C GLU A 44 0.10 7.18 -12.02
N THR A 45 -0.94 7.31 -11.20
CA THR A 45 -1.55 8.58 -10.86
C THR A 45 -1.75 8.70 -9.35
N ILE A 46 -1.31 9.82 -8.78
CA ILE A 46 -1.57 10.18 -7.40
C ILE A 46 -2.68 11.24 -7.39
N PRO A 47 -3.83 11.01 -6.73
CA PRO A 47 -4.90 11.99 -6.68
C PRO A 47 -4.40 13.38 -6.22
N GLY A 48 -4.71 14.41 -7.00
CA GLY A 48 -4.33 15.80 -6.70
C GLY A 48 -2.87 16.15 -7.02
N LYS A 49 -2.09 15.26 -7.66
CA LYS A 49 -0.71 15.54 -8.08
C LYS A 49 -0.46 15.11 -9.53
N THR A 50 0.49 15.79 -10.18
CA THR A 50 0.99 15.43 -11.53
C THR A 50 2.09 14.39 -11.50
N CYS A 51 2.53 13.99 -10.31
CA CYS A 51 3.61 13.04 -10.13
C CYS A 51 3.12 11.59 -10.10
N MET A 52 4.03 10.67 -10.39
CA MET A 52 3.83 9.24 -10.20
C MET A 52 4.48 8.78 -8.88
N GLY A 53 3.97 7.66 -8.34
CA GLY A 53 4.52 7.05 -7.12
C GLY A 53 5.32 5.79 -7.44
N LEU A 54 6.52 5.68 -6.88
CA LEU A 54 7.28 4.43 -6.82
C LEU A 54 7.27 3.93 -5.39
N GLU A 55 6.63 2.78 -5.16
CA GLU A 55 6.56 2.13 -3.85
C GLU A 55 7.63 1.04 -3.76
N LEU A 56 8.58 1.23 -2.86
CA LEU A 56 9.69 0.33 -2.64
C LEU A 56 9.59 -0.31 -1.25
N PRO A 57 9.95 -1.59 -1.08
CA PRO A 57 10.00 -2.22 0.23
C PRO A 57 11.06 -1.57 1.11
N ASN A 58 10.73 -1.34 2.37
CA ASN A 58 11.71 -0.88 3.36
C ASN A 58 12.73 -1.98 3.64
N ALA A 59 13.98 -1.59 3.92
CA ALA A 59 15.03 -2.51 4.36
C ALA A 59 14.63 -3.25 5.65
N LYS A 60 13.98 -2.54 6.58
CA LYS A 60 13.39 -3.10 7.79
C LYS A 60 11.89 -2.88 7.77
N ARG A 61 11.13 -3.94 7.50
CA ARG A 61 9.65 -3.91 7.53
C ARG A 61 9.17 -3.97 8.97
N GLN A 62 8.24 -3.10 9.33
CA GLN A 62 7.57 -3.17 10.62
C GLN A 62 6.44 -4.20 10.57
N MET A 63 6.41 -5.11 11.54
CA MET A 63 5.27 -6.00 11.75
C MET A 63 4.09 -5.18 12.26
N ILE A 64 2.96 -5.29 11.57
CA ILE A 64 1.70 -4.66 11.97
C ILE A 64 0.94 -5.69 12.81
N ARG A 65 0.79 -5.44 14.11
CA ARG A 65 0.03 -6.34 14.99
C ARG A 65 -1.46 -6.07 14.88
N LEU A 66 -2.28 -7.13 14.93
CA LEU A 66 -3.74 -7.01 14.97
C LEU A 66 -4.22 -6.13 16.13
N SER A 67 -3.58 -6.26 17.31
CA SER A 67 -3.90 -5.47 18.49
C SER A 67 -3.75 -3.96 18.28
N GLU A 68 -2.83 -3.52 17.41
CA GLU A 68 -2.67 -2.09 17.08
C GLU A 68 -3.88 -1.53 16.32
N ILE A 69 -4.61 -2.38 15.59
CA ILE A 69 -5.78 -1.97 14.81
C ILE A 69 -7.03 -2.07 15.67
N VAL A 70 -7.21 -3.20 16.36
CA VAL A 70 -8.38 -3.46 17.20
C VAL A 70 -8.44 -2.50 18.38
N ASN A 71 -7.30 -2.13 18.97
CA ASN A 71 -7.25 -1.13 20.05
C ASN A 71 -7.30 0.31 19.51
N GLY A 72 -7.27 0.50 18.19
CA GLY A 72 -7.34 1.80 17.56
C GLY A 72 -8.75 2.39 17.60
N GLY A 73 -8.85 3.72 17.72
CA GLY A 73 -10.13 4.44 17.77
C GLY A 73 -11.02 4.17 16.55
N ALA A 74 -10.42 3.98 15.36
CA ALA A 74 -11.16 3.66 14.14
C ALA A 74 -11.95 2.34 14.22
N PHE A 75 -11.46 1.36 14.99
CA PHE A 75 -12.16 0.09 15.22
C PHE A 75 -13.11 0.19 16.41
N GLN A 76 -12.63 0.71 17.55
CA GLN A 76 -13.40 0.77 18.81
C GLN A 76 -14.64 1.67 18.72
N ALA A 77 -14.54 2.80 18.01
CA ALA A 77 -15.67 3.72 17.85
C ALA A 77 -16.63 3.30 16.72
N HIS A 78 -16.36 2.20 16.02
CA HIS A 78 -17.17 1.78 14.88
C HIS A 78 -18.48 1.14 15.35
N ALA A 79 -19.62 1.64 14.87
CA ALA A 79 -20.94 1.18 15.31
C ALA A 79 -21.31 -0.22 14.80
N SER A 80 -20.76 -0.63 13.65
CA SER A 80 -21.05 -1.94 13.06
C SER A 80 -20.37 -3.08 13.81
N LYS A 81 -21.13 -4.15 14.07
CA LYS A 81 -20.61 -5.42 14.63
C LYS A 81 -19.83 -6.26 13.61
N LEU A 82 -19.88 -5.87 12.34
CA LEU A 82 -19.21 -6.55 11.22
C LEU A 82 -18.01 -5.75 10.69
N VAL A 83 -17.42 -4.91 11.55
CA VAL A 83 -16.19 -4.20 11.24
C VAL A 83 -15.01 -5.18 11.18
N LEU A 84 -14.22 -5.09 10.12
CA LEU A 84 -13.05 -5.91 9.87
C LEU A 84 -11.79 -5.03 9.99
N ALA A 85 -10.83 -5.48 10.78
CA ALA A 85 -9.52 -4.87 10.90
C ALA A 85 -8.63 -5.32 9.73
N MET A 86 -8.31 -4.42 8.80
CA MET A 86 -7.58 -4.76 7.57
C MET A 86 -6.06 -4.60 7.69
N GLY A 87 -5.60 -3.77 8.63
CA GLY A 87 -4.18 -3.49 8.83
C GLY A 87 -3.89 -1.98 8.85
N LYS A 88 -2.76 -1.58 8.28
CA LYS A 88 -2.38 -0.17 8.11
C LYS A 88 -2.22 0.17 6.64
N ASP A 89 -2.54 1.40 6.28
CA ASP A 89 -2.20 1.93 4.97
C ASP A 89 -0.69 2.17 4.82
N ILE A 90 -0.30 2.65 3.64
CA ILE A 90 1.10 2.92 3.29
C ILE A 90 1.71 4.09 4.08
N THR A 91 0.90 4.86 4.81
CA THR A 91 1.34 5.94 5.71
C THR A 91 1.32 5.53 7.18
N GLY A 92 0.82 4.32 7.49
CA GLY A 92 0.76 3.77 8.85
C GLY A 92 -0.56 4.02 9.58
N ASN A 93 -1.55 4.61 8.93
CA ASN A 93 -2.87 4.81 9.56
C ASN A 93 -3.65 3.50 9.60
N PRO A 94 -4.39 3.23 10.69
CA PRO A 94 -5.21 2.03 10.80
C PRO A 94 -6.33 2.05 9.76
N VAL A 95 -6.53 0.92 9.08
CA VAL A 95 -7.58 0.72 8.09
C VAL A 95 -8.56 -0.32 8.60
N VAL A 96 -9.82 0.08 8.66
CA VAL A 96 -10.96 -0.79 8.97
C VAL A 96 -11.97 -0.72 7.83
N THR A 97 -12.72 -1.80 7.62
CA THR A 97 -13.82 -1.83 6.66
C THR A 97 -15.06 -2.44 7.31
N ASP A 98 -16.24 -2.14 6.79
CA ASP A 98 -17.51 -2.65 7.33
C ASP A 98 -18.15 -3.62 6.33
N LEU A 99 -18.21 -4.90 6.69
CA LEU A 99 -18.83 -5.92 5.85
C LEU A 99 -20.33 -5.69 5.70
N ALA A 100 -20.99 -4.98 6.63
CA ALA A 100 -22.41 -4.65 6.47
C ALA A 100 -22.66 -3.69 5.27
N ARG A 101 -21.66 -2.87 4.91
CA ARG A 101 -21.73 -1.94 3.76
C ARG A 101 -21.29 -2.59 2.45
N ALA A 102 -20.56 -3.70 2.53
CA ALA A 102 -20.13 -4.52 1.41
C ALA A 102 -20.43 -5.99 1.77
N PRO A 103 -21.69 -6.46 1.57
CA PRO A 103 -22.24 -7.64 2.24
C PRO A 103 -21.50 -8.95 1.96
N HIS A 104 -20.67 -8.97 0.92
CA HIS A 104 -19.84 -10.10 0.55
C HIS A 104 -18.44 -9.61 0.18
N LEU A 105 -17.42 -10.41 0.51
CA LEU A 105 -16.03 -10.12 0.24
C LEU A 105 -15.36 -11.35 -0.39
N LEU A 106 -14.63 -11.13 -1.49
CA LEU A 106 -13.79 -12.15 -2.12
C LEU A 106 -12.33 -11.96 -1.68
N VAL A 107 -11.71 -13.01 -1.16
CA VAL A 107 -10.30 -13.02 -0.75
C VAL A 107 -9.56 -14.11 -1.53
N ALA A 108 -8.57 -13.73 -2.35
CA ALA A 108 -7.84 -14.64 -3.25
C ALA A 108 -6.35 -14.26 -3.39
N GLY A 109 -5.50 -15.25 -3.68
CA GLY A 109 -4.04 -15.09 -3.81
C GLY A 109 -3.26 -16.40 -3.66
N THR A 110 -1.93 -16.33 -3.73
CA THR A 110 -1.03 -17.49 -3.71
C THR A 110 -0.66 -17.97 -2.31
N THR A 111 -0.01 -19.14 -2.22
CA THR A 111 0.58 -19.68 -0.98
C THR A 111 1.64 -18.71 -0.41
N GLY A 112 1.61 -18.49 0.90
CA GLY A 112 2.56 -17.60 1.58
C GLY A 112 2.29 -16.10 1.42
N SER A 113 1.20 -15.70 0.76
CA SER A 113 0.84 -14.28 0.59
C SER A 113 0.15 -13.64 1.80
N GLY A 114 -0.17 -14.42 2.84
CA GLY A 114 -0.90 -13.96 4.02
C GLY A 114 -2.42 -13.89 3.85
N LYS A 115 -3.02 -14.84 3.11
CA LYS A 115 -4.46 -15.14 3.23
C LYS A 115 -4.71 -16.22 4.26
#